data_AF-A0A0Z8FKQ0-F1
#
_entry.id   AF-A0A0Z8FKQ0-F1
#
_cell.length_a   1.000
_cell.length_b   1.000
_cell.length_c   1.000
_cell.angle_alpha   90.00
_cell.angle_beta   90.00
_cell.angle_gamma   90.00
#
_symmetry.space_group_name_H-M   'P 1'
#
loop_
_entity.id
_entity.type
_entity.pdbx_description
1 polymer ?
#
loop_
_entity_poly.entity_id
_entity_poly.type
_entity_poly.pdbx_seq_one_letter_code
_entity_poly.pdbx_strand_id
1 'polypeptide(L)'
;MKFKFLTKSTEWLGSSPHRTIVVVGNEEGATIPYAFDKEAINLTDSELFDMAMEKMYQENFPNRAEDEKFNEIGKRLAKVDDITEEATKNLEKVKEQVKLSAASRSSFLKITVLLYEKGILTDEELFATGIFDDESEDSPETDI
;
A
#
# COMPACT_ATOMS: atom_id res chain seq x y z
N MET A 1 22.88 -7.26 -32.68
CA MET A 1 23.55 -8.45 -32.12
C MET A 1 22.52 -9.22 -31.28
N LYS A 2 22.29 -10.51 -31.55
CA LYS A 2 21.29 -11.31 -30.82
C LYS A 2 22.01 -12.22 -29.83
N PHE A 3 21.72 -12.03 -28.54
CA PHE A 3 22.26 -12.83 -27.47
C PHE A 3 21.43 -14.10 -27.23
N LYS A 4 22.08 -15.14 -26.72
CA LYS A 4 21.48 -16.41 -26.30
C LYS A 4 22.13 -16.89 -25.00
N PHE A 5 21.33 -17.54 -24.16
CA PHE A 5 21.85 -18.28 -23.02
C PHE A 5 22.83 -19.35 -23.49
N LEU A 6 24.00 -19.45 -22.84
CA LEU A 6 24.99 -20.48 -23.12
C LEU A 6 25.07 -21.49 -21.98
N THR A 7 25.28 -21.02 -20.75
CA THR A 7 25.43 -21.90 -19.60
C THR A 7 25.18 -21.16 -18.29
N LYS A 8 24.87 -21.93 -17.24
CA LYS A 8 24.89 -21.46 -15.84
C LYS A 8 25.75 -22.37 -14.98
N SER A 9 26.38 -21.81 -13.96
CA SER A 9 27.16 -22.56 -12.98
C SER A 9 27.10 -21.90 -11.60
N THR A 10 27.34 -22.69 -10.56
CA THR A 10 27.54 -22.17 -9.20
C THR A 10 29.02 -21.92 -8.99
N GLU A 11 29.35 -20.68 -8.63
CA GLU A 11 30.67 -20.33 -8.09
C GLU A 11 30.70 -20.69 -6.60
N TRP A 12 31.72 -21.43 -6.20
CA TRP A 12 31.90 -21.91 -4.83
C TRP A 12 33.01 -21.11 -4.14
N LEU A 13 32.77 -20.72 -2.88
CA LEU A 13 33.78 -20.14 -2.02
C LEU A 13 34.04 -21.12 -0.87
N GLY A 14 35.09 -21.93 -1.01
CA GLY A 14 35.32 -23.09 -0.16
C GLY A 14 34.20 -24.12 -0.33
N SER A 15 33.58 -24.55 0.77
CA SER A 15 32.49 -25.53 0.78
C SER A 15 31.09 -24.92 0.56
N SER A 16 31.00 -23.59 0.45
CA SER A 16 29.72 -22.87 0.43
C SER A 16 29.43 -22.28 -0.96
N PRO A 17 28.20 -22.40 -1.46
CA PRO A 17 27.82 -21.76 -2.72
C PRO A 17 27.85 -20.24 -2.54
N HIS A 18 28.55 -19.56 -3.44
CA HIS A 18 28.80 -18.12 -3.36
C HIS A 18 27.89 -17.33 -4.31
N ARG A 19 27.91 -17.67 -5.61
CA ARG A 19 27.18 -16.95 -6.66
C ARG A 19 26.75 -17.87 -7.78
N THR A 20 25.78 -17.42 -8.57
CA THR A 20 25.42 -18.07 -9.84
C THR A 20 26.03 -17.29 -10.98
N ILE A 21 26.84 -17.94 -11.82
CA ILE A 21 27.42 -17.35 -13.03
C ILE A 21 26.58 -17.79 -14.22
N VAL A 22 26.04 -16.83 -14.96
CA VAL A 22 25.30 -17.05 -16.20
C VAL A 22 26.14 -16.51 -17.34
N VAL A 23 26.41 -17.33 -18.35
CA VAL A 23 27.13 -16.89 -19.54
C VAL A 23 26.14 -16.72 -20.67
N VAL A 24 26.12 -15.53 -21.24
CA VAL A 24 25.32 -15.18 -22.41
C VAL A 24 26.29 -14.90 -23.57
N GLY A 25 25.92 -15.30 -24.78
CA GLY A 25 26.76 -15.02 -25.95
C GLY A 25 25.99 -14.91 -27.24
N ASN A 26 26.69 -14.78 -28.35
CA ASN A 26 26.11 -14.64 -29.68
C ASN A 26 26.78 -15.60 -30.69
N GLU A 27 26.36 -15.54 -31.95
CA GLU A 27 26.96 -16.35 -33.02
C GLU A 27 28.32 -15.84 -33.50
N GLU A 28 28.68 -14.61 -33.14
CA GLU A 28 29.94 -13.96 -33.47
C GLU A 28 31.07 -14.30 -32.47
N GLY A 29 30.78 -15.13 -31.46
CA GLY A 29 31.75 -15.60 -30.46
C GLY A 29 31.90 -14.70 -29.23
N ALA A 30 31.06 -13.68 -29.06
CA ALA A 30 31.05 -12.90 -27.82
C ALA A 30 30.48 -13.75 -26.67
N THR A 31 31.14 -13.73 -25.52
CA THR A 31 30.70 -14.41 -24.29
C THR A 31 30.82 -13.46 -23.11
N ILE A 32 29.69 -13.16 -22.47
CA ILE A 32 29.58 -12.22 -21.37
C ILE A 32 29.08 -12.97 -20.14
N PRO A 33 29.89 -13.06 -19.07
CA PRO A 33 29.46 -13.65 -17.81
C PRO A 33 28.75 -12.61 -16.93
N TYR A 34 27.62 -13.00 -16.35
CA TYR A 34 26.86 -12.24 -15.36
C TYR A 34 26.82 -13.01 -14.04
N ALA A 35 27.19 -12.34 -12.95
CA ALA A 35 27.08 -12.90 -11.62
C ALA A 35 25.76 -12.49 -10.96
N PHE A 36 25.06 -13.46 -10.40
CA PHE A 36 23.83 -13.33 -9.62
C PHE A 36 23.99 -14.01 -8.26
N ASP A 37 23.01 -13.83 -7.39
CA ASP A 37 22.97 -14.49 -6.09
C ASP A 37 22.95 -16.01 -6.23
N LYS A 38 23.39 -16.72 -5.19
CA LYS A 38 23.52 -18.18 -5.19
C LYS A 38 22.17 -18.88 -5.39
N GLU A 39 21.06 -18.27 -5.01
CA GLU A 39 19.70 -18.80 -5.15
C GLU A 39 19.24 -18.81 -6.61
N ALA A 40 19.80 -17.93 -7.45
CA ALA A 40 19.43 -17.81 -8.86
C ALA A 40 19.73 -19.09 -9.66
N ILE A 41 20.59 -19.98 -9.17
CA ILE A 41 20.87 -21.28 -9.79
C ILE A 41 19.59 -22.11 -10.02
N ASN A 42 18.58 -21.92 -9.18
CA ASN A 42 17.31 -22.62 -9.22
C ASN A 42 16.33 -22.07 -10.27
N LEU A 43 16.62 -20.90 -10.84
CA LEU A 43 15.79 -20.29 -11.88
C LEU A 43 15.97 -21.01 -13.22
N THR A 44 14.97 -20.87 -14.08
CA THR A 44 15.02 -21.39 -15.45
C THR A 44 16.03 -20.61 -16.30
N ASP A 45 16.50 -21.23 -17.38
CA ASP A 45 17.46 -20.58 -18.29
C ASP A 45 16.86 -19.33 -18.95
N SER A 46 15.53 -19.31 -19.17
CA SER A 46 14.82 -18.13 -19.69
C SER A 46 14.83 -16.97 -18.70
N GLU A 47 14.48 -17.24 -17.43
CA GLU A 47 14.49 -16.21 -16.39
C GLU A 47 15.90 -15.64 -16.18
N LEU A 48 16.92 -16.50 -16.17
CA LEU A 48 18.32 -16.08 -16.05
C LEU A 48 18.81 -15.29 -17.26
N PHE A 49 18.33 -15.63 -18.46
CA PHE A 49 18.62 -14.88 -19.66
C PHE A 49 18.00 -13.47 -19.60
N ASP A 50 16.73 -13.36 -19.19
CA ASP A 50 16.05 -12.07 -19.07
C ASP A 50 16.73 -11.18 -18.03
N MET A 51 17.11 -11.73 -16.87
CA MET A 51 17.89 -11.01 -15.85
C MET A 51 19.25 -10.53 -16.37
N ALA A 52 19.94 -11.33 -17.18
CA ALA A 52 21.21 -10.96 -17.79
C ALA A 52 21.03 -9.84 -18.83
N MET A 53 19.96 -9.90 -19.64
CA MET A 53 19.61 -8.84 -20.57
C MET A 53 19.22 -7.55 -19.86
N GLU A 54 18.53 -7.64 -18.72
CA GLU A 54 18.20 -6.46 -17.92
C GLU A 54 19.46 -5.81 -17.34
N LYS A 55 20.38 -6.59 -16.74
CA LYS A 55 21.68 -6.05 -16.29
C LYS A 55 22.46 -5.40 -17.43
N MET A 56 22.53 -6.06 -18.58
CA MET A 56 23.17 -5.52 -19.77
C MET A 56 22.52 -4.20 -20.21
N TYR A 57 21.20 -4.11 -20.16
CA TYR A 57 20.47 -2.89 -20.51
C TYR A 57 20.75 -1.76 -19.51
N GLN A 58 20.74 -2.04 -18.21
CA GLN A 58 21.06 -1.06 -17.17
C GLN A 58 22.50 -0.54 -17.29
N GLU A 59 23.48 -1.41 -17.55
CA GLU A 59 24.89 -1.04 -17.71
C GLU A 59 25.13 -0.19 -18.97
N ASN A 60 24.42 -0.48 -20.07
CA ASN A 60 24.61 0.24 -21.33
C ASN A 60 23.75 1.51 -21.46
N PHE A 61 22.65 1.61 -20.72
CA PHE A 61 21.69 2.72 -20.80
C PHE A 61 21.31 3.25 -19.42
N PRO A 62 22.28 3.68 -18.58
CA PRO A 62 22.03 4.08 -17.19
C PRO A 62 20.98 5.20 -17.09
N ASN A 63 21.09 6.24 -17.93
CA ASN A 63 20.15 7.36 -17.93
C ASN A 63 18.71 6.92 -18.28
N ARG A 64 18.55 5.95 -19.20
CA ARG A 64 17.21 5.48 -19.61
C ARG A 64 16.60 4.54 -18.58
N ALA A 65 17.40 3.66 -17.98
CA ALA A 65 16.96 2.80 -16.90
C ALA A 65 16.54 3.62 -15.66
N GLU A 66 17.24 4.71 -15.38
CA GLU A 66 16.86 5.69 -14.37
C GLU A 66 15.56 6.41 -14.77
N ASP A 67 15.47 6.98 -15.98
CA ASP A 67 14.26 7.68 -16.44
C ASP A 67 13.00 6.80 -16.39
N GLU A 68 13.10 5.52 -16.75
CA GLU A 68 11.96 4.58 -16.69
C GLU A 68 11.54 4.30 -15.23
N LYS A 69 12.49 4.07 -14.31
CA LYS A 69 12.21 3.90 -12.87
C LYS A 69 11.65 5.18 -12.23
N PHE A 70 12.24 6.34 -12.53
CA PHE A 70 11.76 7.63 -12.03
C PHE A 70 10.35 7.95 -12.53
N ASN A 71 10.05 7.65 -13.80
CA ASN A 71 8.70 7.80 -14.34
C ASN A 71 7.68 6.92 -13.62
N GLU A 72 8.03 5.68 -13.29
CA GLU A 72 7.15 4.81 -12.52
C GLU A 72 6.92 5.32 -11.10
N ILE A 73 7.99 5.76 -10.41
CA ILE A 73 7.90 6.36 -9.08
C ILE A 73 7.05 7.63 -9.12
N GLY A 74 7.25 8.51 -10.11
CA GLY A 74 6.47 9.73 -10.28
C GLY A 74 4.98 9.45 -10.48
N LYS A 75 4.61 8.43 -11.27
CA LYS A 75 3.22 8.00 -11.42
C LYS A 75 2.61 7.48 -10.12
N ARG A 76 3.38 6.72 -9.33
CA ARG A 76 2.92 6.23 -8.02
C ARG A 76 2.74 7.37 -7.03
N LEU A 77 3.66 8.34 -7.04
CA LEU A 77 3.60 9.52 -6.18
C LEU A 77 2.38 10.39 -6.51
N ALA A 78 2.14 10.68 -7.79
CA ALA A 78 0.95 11.42 -8.22
C ALA A 78 -0.36 10.75 -7.76
N LYS A 79 -0.46 9.42 -7.83
CA LYS A 79 -1.62 8.69 -7.30
C LYS A 79 -1.79 8.83 -5.79
N VAL A 80 -0.69 8.85 -5.04
CA VAL A 80 -0.73 9.04 -3.58
C VAL A 80 -1.17 10.46 -3.24
N ASP A 81 -0.70 11.46 -3.99
CA ASP A 81 -1.12 12.85 -3.82
C ASP A 81 -2.63 12.99 -4.08
N ASP A 82 -3.15 12.41 -5.17
CA ASP A 82 -4.59 12.41 -5.49
C ASP A 82 -5.43 11.77 -4.38
N ILE A 83 -5.01 10.61 -3.86
CA ILE A 83 -5.70 9.92 -2.76
C ILE A 83 -5.68 10.78 -1.48
N THR A 84 -4.56 11.45 -1.22
CA THR A 84 -4.39 12.31 -0.04
C THR A 84 -5.29 13.54 -0.13
N GLU A 85 -5.39 14.16 -1.31
CA GLU A 85 -6.32 15.28 -1.55
C GLU A 85 -7.78 14.84 -1.39
N GLU A 86 -8.15 13.66 -1.91
CA GLU A 86 -9.51 13.14 -1.74
C GLU A 86 -9.82 12.82 -0.26
N ALA A 87 -8.89 12.19 0.45
CA ALA A 87 -9.04 11.85 1.86
C ALA A 87 -9.20 13.09 2.74
N THR A 88 -8.40 14.14 2.49
CA THR A 88 -8.49 15.41 3.24
C THR A 88 -9.84 16.08 3.01
N LYS A 89 -10.31 16.16 1.76
CA LYS A 89 -11.63 16.71 1.42
C LYS A 89 -12.78 15.93 2.06
N ASN A 90 -12.70 14.60 2.07
CA ASN A 90 -13.70 13.77 2.72
C ASN A 90 -13.69 13.95 4.24
N LEU A 91 -12.52 14.08 4.86
CA LEU A 91 -12.40 14.36 6.29
C LEU A 91 -12.99 15.72 6.66
N GLU A 92 -12.81 16.74 5.83
CA GLU A 92 -13.46 18.05 6.02
C GLU A 92 -14.98 17.94 5.96
N LYS A 93 -15.53 17.26 4.96
CA LYS A 93 -16.99 17.01 4.86
C LYS A 93 -17.53 16.26 6.07
N VAL A 94 -16.83 15.22 6.54
CA VAL A 94 -17.23 14.47 7.73
C VAL A 94 -17.19 15.37 8.97
N LYS A 95 -16.15 16.19 9.14
CA LYS A 95 -16.09 17.18 10.24
C LYS A 95 -17.26 18.16 10.20
N GLU A 96 -17.63 18.65 9.02
CA GLU A 96 -18.80 19.53 8.87
C GLU A 96 -20.11 18.82 9.21
N GLN A 97 -20.32 17.60 8.71
CA GLN A 97 -21.51 16.80 9.04
C GLN A 97 -21.62 16.48 10.53
N VAL A 98 -20.51 16.15 11.19
CA VAL A 98 -20.47 15.91 12.64
C VAL A 98 -20.83 17.18 13.41
N LYS A 99 -20.30 18.35 13.02
CA LYS A 99 -20.67 19.64 13.63
C LYS A 99 -22.16 19.95 13.47
N LEU A 100 -22.71 19.76 12.27
CA LEU A 100 -24.14 19.96 12.00
C LEU A 100 -24.99 18.99 12.82
N SER A 101 -24.64 17.71 12.86
CA SER A 101 -25.32 16.69 13.67
C SER A 101 -25.30 17.03 15.16
N ALA A 102 -24.16 17.49 15.69
CA ALA A 102 -24.05 17.90 17.09
C ALA A 102 -24.94 19.12 17.39
N ALA A 103 -24.97 20.12 16.49
CA ALA A 103 -25.84 21.28 16.62
C ALA A 103 -27.32 20.89 16.57
N SER A 104 -27.73 20.03 15.64
CA SER A 104 -29.10 19.51 15.55
C SER A 104 -29.52 18.75 16.80
N ARG A 105 -28.66 17.86 17.31
CA ARG A 105 -28.90 17.15 18.59
C ARG A 105 -29.07 18.10 19.77
N SER A 106 -28.23 19.13 19.86
CA SER A 106 -28.34 20.14 20.92
C SER A 106 -29.65 20.93 20.84
N SER A 107 -30.04 21.38 19.64
CA SER A 107 -31.30 22.09 19.44
C SER A 107 -32.51 21.21 19.74
N PHE A 108 -32.48 19.95 19.30
CA PHE A 108 -33.53 18.98 19.62
C PHE A 108 -33.67 18.78 21.13
N LEU A 109 -32.56 18.56 21.84
CA LEU A 109 -32.55 18.42 23.30
C LEU A 109 -33.10 19.67 24.02
N LYS A 110 -32.75 20.87 23.54
CA LYS A 110 -33.32 22.11 24.11
C LYS A 110 -34.83 22.18 23.95
N ILE A 111 -35.35 21.78 22.79
CA ILE A 111 -36.79 21.77 22.53
C ILE A 111 -37.49 20.72 23.40
N THR A 112 -36.95 19.50 23.51
CA THR A 112 -37.55 18.45 24.33
C THR A 112 -37.60 18.84 25.80
N VAL A 113 -36.52 19.41 26.35
CA VAL A 113 -36.50 19.93 27.73
C VAL A 113 -37.55 21.03 27.93
N LEU A 114 -37.66 22.00 27.02
CA LEU A 114 -38.67 23.07 27.12
C LEU A 114 -40.11 22.54 27.08
N LEU A 115 -40.38 21.50 26.29
CA LEU A 115 -41.71 20.87 26.24
C LEU A 115 -42.02 20.11 27.53
N TYR A 116 -41.03 19.44 28.11
CA TYR A 116 -41.13 18.79 29.41
C TYR A 116 -41.38 19.80 30.54
N GLU A 117 -40.61 20.89 30.61
CA GLU A 117 -40.79 21.96 31.60
C GLU A 117 -42.18 22.61 31.53
N LYS A 118 -42.78 22.67 30.33
CA LYS A 118 -44.15 23.18 30.14
C LYS A 118 -45.24 22.15 30.47
N GLY A 119 -44.88 20.94 30.86
CA GLY A 119 -45.81 19.83 31.12
C GLY A 119 -46.53 19.32 29.87
N ILE A 120 -45.99 19.58 28.67
CA ILE A 120 -46.54 19.10 27.41
C ILE A 120 -46.10 17.64 27.16
N LEU A 121 -44.87 17.31 27.56
CA LEU A 121 -44.36 15.94 27.56
C LEU A 121 -44.48 15.36 28.98
N THR A 122 -44.90 14.11 29.06
CA THR A 122 -44.89 13.31 30.30
C THR A 122 -43.61 12.49 30.43
N ASP A 123 -43.32 11.99 31.63
CA ASP A 123 -42.17 11.12 31.90
C ASP A 123 -42.14 9.91 30.95
N GLU A 124 -43.28 9.24 30.79
CA GLU A 124 -43.42 8.06 29.92
C GLU A 124 -43.13 8.37 28.45
N GLU A 125 -43.59 9.52 27.94
CA GLU A 125 -43.29 9.99 26.58
C GLU A 125 -41.84 10.41 26.41
N LEU A 126 -41.21 10.97 27.46
CA LEU A 126 -39.80 11.34 27.45
C LEU A 126 -38.90 10.10 27.47
N PHE A 127 -39.24 9.06 28.24
CA PHE A 127 -38.53 7.77 28.24
C PHE A 127 -38.68 7.05 26.89
N ALA A 128 -39.84 7.12 26.25
CA ALA A 128 -40.05 6.55 24.91
C ALA A 128 -39.16 7.19 23.82
N THR A 129 -38.56 8.36 24.07
CA THR A 129 -37.62 8.98 23.12
C THR A 129 -36.23 8.34 23.11
N GLY A 130 -35.87 7.51 24.11
CA GLY A 130 -34.55 6.87 24.22
C GLY A 130 -33.37 7.84 24.40
N ILE A 131 -33.63 9.13 24.67
CA ILE A 131 -32.61 10.17 24.83
C ILE A 131 -31.80 9.99 26.14
N PHE A 132 -32.40 9.31 27.13
CA PHE A 132 -31.85 9.07 28.47
C PHE A 132 -31.63 7.59 28.76
N ASP A 133 -31.73 6.71 27.76
CA ASP A 133 -31.26 5.34 27.91
C ASP A 133 -29.73 5.40 27.99
N ASP A 134 -29.25 5.35 29.24
CA ASP A 134 -27.85 5.25 29.57
C ASP A 134 -27.38 3.88 29.06
N GLU A 135 -26.73 3.83 27.89
CA GLU A 135 -25.91 2.66 27.52
C GLU A 135 -24.63 2.68 28.37
N SER A 136 -24.82 2.52 29.68
CA SER A 136 -23.77 2.33 30.68
C SER A 136 -23.87 0.96 31.34
N GLU A 137 -24.38 -0.06 30.62
CA GLU A 137 -24.18 -1.45 31.00
C GLU A 137 -23.66 -2.26 29.81
N ASP A 138 -22.36 -2.53 29.87
CA ASP A 138 -21.69 -3.78 29.50
C ASP A 138 -20.47 -3.57 28.57
N SER A 139 -19.42 -2.98 29.13
CA SER A 139 -18.06 -3.22 28.64
C SER A 139 -17.62 -4.61 29.13
N PRO A 140 -17.38 -5.61 28.27
CA PRO A 140 -16.73 -6.82 28.72
C PRO A 140 -15.27 -6.46 29.03
N GLU A 141 -14.87 -6.65 30.29
CA GLU A 141 -13.46 -6.74 30.67
C GLU A 141 -12.77 -7.76 29.77
N THR A 142 -11.94 -7.30 28.84
CA THR A 142 -11.00 -8.19 28.15
C THR A 142 -9.74 -8.28 29.00
N ASP A 143 -9.73 -9.22 29.94
CA ASP A 143 -8.52 -9.83 30.48
C ASP A 143 -8.00 -10.85 29.45
N ILE A 144 -7.05 -10.46 28.58
CA ILE A 144 -5.94 -11.30 28.06
C ILE A 144 -4.75 -10.41 27.67
#